data_AF-A0A3C0ZT35-F1
#
_entry.id   AF-A0A3C0ZT35-F1
#
_cell.length_a   1.000
_cell.length_b   1.000
_cell.length_c   1.000
_cell.angle_alpha   90.00
_cell.angle_beta   90.00
_cell.angle_gamma   90.00
#
_symmetry.space_group_name_H-M   'P 1'
#
loop_
_entity.id
_entity.type
_entity.pdbx_description
1 polymer ?
#
loop_
_entity_poly.entity_id
_entity_poly.type
_entity_poly.pdbx_seq_one_letter_code
_entity_poly.pdbx_strand_id
1 'polypeptide(L)'
;MWIADQWTDYEVIDTSMGEKLERWGQYRLIRPDPQVIWNTPRGREWRKPNAHYHRSKKGGGEWEFFDLPDDWCIRYGSLTFRLKPFSFKHTGL
;
A
#
# COMPACT_ATOMS: atom_id res chain seq x y z
N MET A 1 18.32 -5.88 15.41
CA MET A 1 17.21 -5.78 14.44
C MET A 1 16.62 -4.39 14.60
N TRP A 2 16.57 -3.60 13.53
CA TRP A 2 15.95 -2.27 13.57
C TRP A 2 14.48 -2.43 13.20
N ILE A 3 13.58 -1.87 14.01
CA ILE A 3 12.13 -1.92 13.79
C ILE A 3 11.63 -0.50 13.64
N ALA A 4 10.83 -0.24 12.60
CA ALA A 4 10.22 1.07 12.35
C ALA A 4 8.84 1.13 13.02
N ASP A 5 8.80 1.25 14.34
CA ASP A 5 7.58 1.19 15.16
C ASP A 5 6.96 2.58 15.50
N GLN A 6 7.58 3.66 15.04
CA GLN A 6 7.11 5.04 15.29
C GLN A 6 6.12 5.56 14.24
N TRP A 7 5.69 4.72 13.30
CA TRP A 7 4.68 5.09 12.30
C TRP A 7 3.27 5.03 12.88
N THR A 8 2.52 6.13 12.78
CA THR A 8 1.09 6.19 13.13
C THR A 8 0.21 6.12 11.88
N ASP A 9 0.69 6.75 10.81
CA ASP A 9 -0.05 6.91 9.55
C ASP A 9 0.36 5.87 8.51
N TYR A 10 1.23 4.92 8.86
CA TYR A 10 1.59 3.80 8.00
C TYR A 10 1.53 2.51 8.78
N GLU A 11 0.90 1.49 8.21
CA GLU A 11 0.92 0.12 8.73
C GLU A 11 0.77 -0.88 7.59
N VAL A 12 1.43 -2.03 7.74
CA VAL A 12 1.12 -3.23 6.96
C VAL A 12 0.04 -3.99 7.74
N ILE A 13 -1.17 -4.04 7.20
CA ILE A 13 -2.33 -4.67 7.84
C ILE A 13 -2.26 -6.18 7.68
N ASP A 14 -2.00 -6.64 6.45
CA ASP A 14 -1.99 -8.06 6.11
C ASP A 14 -1.13 -8.33 4.87
N THR A 15 -0.71 -9.59 4.70
CA THR A 15 0.08 -10.06 3.56
C THR A 15 -0.38 -11.44 3.15
N SER A 16 -0.70 -11.64 1.87
CA SER A 16 -1.10 -12.94 1.34
C SER A 16 -0.98 -13.01 -0.18
N MET A 17 -0.53 -14.15 -0.70
CA MET A 17 -0.45 -14.46 -2.14
C MET A 17 0.32 -13.41 -2.96
N GLY A 18 1.52 -13.04 -2.52
CA GLY A 18 2.37 -12.10 -3.24
C GLY A 18 1.93 -10.63 -3.15
N GLU A 19 1.02 -10.30 -2.24
CA GLU A 19 0.50 -8.95 -2.04
C GLU A 19 0.53 -8.55 -0.58
N LYS A 20 0.63 -7.23 -0.36
CA LYS A 20 0.47 -6.59 0.93
C LYS A 20 -0.70 -5.62 0.92
N LEU A 21 -1.48 -5.65 1.98
CA LEU A 21 -2.50 -4.66 2.30
C LEU A 21 -1.89 -3.66 3.28
N GLU A 22 -1.80 -2.40 2.86
CA GLU A 22 -1.19 -1.33 3.63
C GLU A 22 -2.21 -0.22 3.90
N ARG A 23 -2.12 0.44 5.05
CA ARG A 23 -2.80 1.71 5.30
C ARG A 23 -1.79 2.85 5.28
N TRP A 24 -2.16 3.91 4.57
CA TRP A 24 -1.44 5.17 4.40
C TRP A 24 -2.38 6.32 4.78
N GLY A 25 -2.27 6.80 6.01
CA GLY A 25 -3.23 7.69 6.65
C GLY A 25 -4.56 6.97 6.85
N GLN A 26 -5.58 7.41 6.11
CA GLN A 26 -6.91 6.78 6.09
C GLN A 26 -7.14 5.84 4.90
N TYR A 27 -6.21 5.82 3.94
CA TYR A 27 -6.39 5.10 2.68
C TYR A 27 -5.69 3.74 2.71
N ARG A 28 -6.32 2.74 2.12
CA ARG A 28 -5.83 1.37 2.05
C ARG A 28 -5.40 1.03 0.64
N LEU A 29 -4.16 0.56 0.50
CA LEU A 29 -3.58 0.22 -0.80
C LEU A 29 -3.22 -1.25 -0.81
N ILE A 30 -3.51 -1.93 -1.92
CA ILE A 30 -2.98 -3.26 -2.20
C ILE A 30 -1.81 -3.12 -3.17
N ARG A 31 -0.64 -3.63 -2.78
CA ARG A 31 0.56 -3.58 -3.61
C ARG A 31 1.22 -4.95 -3.71
N PRO A 32 1.88 -5.25 -4.84
CA PRO A 32 2.61 -6.51 -5.01
C PRO A 32 3.91 -6.49 -4.20
N ASP A 33 4.12 -7.57 -3.46
CA ASP A 33 5.34 -7.85 -2.72
C ASP A 33 5.80 -9.29 -2.98
N PRO A 34 6.83 -9.50 -3.82
CA PRO A 34 7.28 -10.84 -4.21
C PRO A 34 7.88 -11.64 -3.04
N GLN A 35 8.16 -11.00 -1.90
CA GLN A 35 8.65 -11.70 -0.70
C GLN A 35 7.52 -12.34 0.12
N VAL A 36 6.26 -11.97 -0.16
CA VAL A 36 5.08 -12.60 0.44
C VAL A 36 4.81 -13.93 -0.27
N ILE A 37 5.50 -14.98 0.17
CA ILE A 37 5.44 -16.32 -0.44
C ILE A 37 4.37 -17.24 0.18
N TRP A 38 3.72 -16.81 1.25
CA TRP A 38 2.66 -17.56 1.93
C TRP A 38 1.28 -17.27 1.34
N ASN A 39 0.37 -18.24 1.52
CA ASN A 39 -1.03 -18.14 1.12
C ASN A 39 -1.92 -18.35 2.34
N THR A 40 -2.51 -17.27 2.82
CA THR A 40 -3.43 -17.24 3.96
C THR A 40 -4.79 -16.70 3.52
N PRO A 41 -5.91 -17.13 4.13
CA PRO A 41 -7.23 -16.59 3.83
C PRO A 41 -7.27 -15.07 4.03
N ARG A 42 -7.71 -14.33 3.00
CA ARG A 42 -7.84 -12.87 3.06
C ARG A 42 -9.07 -12.47 3.88
N GLY A 43 -8.86 -11.63 4.89
CA GLY A 43 -9.92 -11.09 5.74
C GLY A 43 -10.81 -10.05 5.06
N ARG A 44 -11.78 -9.51 5.82
CA ARG A 44 -12.72 -8.48 5.34
C ARG A 44 -12.03 -7.21 4.86
N GLU A 45 -10.89 -6.87 5.46
CA GLU A 45 -10.13 -5.65 5.17
C GLU A 45 -9.68 -5.54 3.70
N TRP A 46 -9.51 -6.69 3.03
CA TRP A 46 -9.11 -6.75 1.61
C TRP A 46 -10.22 -6.37 0.63
N ARG A 47 -11.49 -6.31 1.07
CA ARG A 47 -12.64 -6.15 0.16
C ARG A 47 -12.90 -4.71 -0.29
N LYS A 48 -12.33 -3.72 0.40
CA LYS A 48 -12.54 -2.30 0.13
C LYS A 48 -11.21 -1.52 0.17
N PRO A 49 -10.28 -1.80 -0.74
CA PRO A 49 -9.11 -0.96 -0.92
C PRO A 49 -9.50 0.38 -1.57
N ASN A 50 -8.70 1.41 -1.36
CA ASN A 50 -8.80 2.68 -2.06
C ASN A 50 -8.05 2.63 -3.41
N ALA A 51 -6.99 1.83 -3.52
CA ALA A 51 -6.38 1.49 -4.81
C ALA A 51 -5.63 0.15 -4.77
N HIS A 52 -5.47 -0.46 -5.94
CA HIS A 52 -4.73 -1.71 -6.15
C HIS A 52 -3.75 -1.54 -7.31
N TYR A 53 -2.47 -1.83 -7.08
CA TYR A 53 -1.48 -1.87 -8.16
C TYR A 53 -1.38 -3.27 -8.76
N HIS A 54 -1.77 -3.40 -10.04
CA HIS A 54 -1.70 -4.64 -10.81
C HIS A 54 -0.36 -4.75 -11.55
N ARG A 55 0.41 -5.80 -11.27
CA ARG A 55 1.71 -6.00 -11.94
C ARG A 55 1.51 -6.61 -13.33
N SER A 56 2.14 -6.03 -14.34
CA SER A 56 2.15 -6.59 -15.70
C SER A 56 3.24 -7.64 -15.88
N LYS A 57 2.93 -8.72 -16.63
CA LYS A 57 3.91 -9.75 -17.03
C LYS A 57 5.01 -9.22 -17.95
N LYS A 58 4.78 -8.09 -18.64
CA LYS A 58 5.74 -7.44 -19.55
C LYS A 58 6.65 -6.42 -18.85
N GLY A 59 6.55 -6.31 -17.52
CA GLY A 59 7.20 -5.25 -16.74
C GLY A 59 6.25 -4.08 -16.48
N GLY A 60 6.50 -3.34 -15.39
CA GLY A 60 5.62 -2.27 -14.94
C GLY A 60 4.31 -2.77 -14.32
N GLY A 61 3.23 -2.04 -14.56
CA GLY A 61 1.90 -2.30 -13.99
C GLY A 61 1.03 -1.06 -14.07
N GLU A 62 -0.15 -1.14 -13.49
CA GLU A 62 -1.11 -0.05 -13.47
C GLU A 62 -1.84 0.02 -12.14
N TRP A 63 -2.29 1.21 -11.79
CA TRP A 63 -3.15 1.43 -10.63
C TRP A 63 -4.61 1.31 -11.07
N GLU A 64 -5.36 0.49 -10.34
CA GLU A 64 -6.82 0.56 -10.28
C GLU A 64 -7.20 1.43 -9.08
N PHE A 65 -7.90 2.53 -9.34
CA PHE A 65 -8.34 3.48 -8.32
C PHE A 65 -9.82 3.29 -8.01
N PHE A 66 -10.17 3.33 -6.73
CA PHE A 66 -11.55 3.27 -6.24
C PHE A 66 -11.93 4.64 -5.63
N ASP A 67 -11.68 4.81 -4.33
CA ASP A 67 -11.95 6.04 -3.58
C ASP A 67 -10.62 6.61 -3.03
N LEU A 68 -9.65 6.86 -3.91
CA LEU A 68 -8.35 7.44 -3.54
C LEU A 68 -8.22 8.84 -4.16
N PRO A 69 -7.85 9.88 -3.39
CA PRO A 69 -7.56 11.20 -3.97
C PRO A 69 -6.29 11.18 -4.81
N ASP A 70 -6.15 12.17 -5.71
CA ASP A 70 -4.93 12.34 -6.53
C ASP A 70 -3.66 12.47 -5.68
N ASP A 71 -3.78 13.07 -4.50
CA ASP A 71 -2.73 13.14 -3.50
C ASP A 71 -3.31 13.27 -2.08
N TRP A 72 -2.53 12.87 -1.08
CA TRP A 72 -2.87 13.03 0.33
C TRP A 72 -1.63 13.19 1.20
N CYS A 73 -1.82 13.62 2.45
CA CYS A 73 -0.73 13.78 3.40
C CYS A 73 -0.73 12.66 4.45
N ILE A 74 0.47 12.25 4.86
CA ILE A 74 0.71 11.41 6.05
C ILE A 74 1.77 12.06 6.94
N ARG A 75 1.85 11.61 8.20
CA ARG A 75 2.78 12.13 9.19
C ARG A 75 3.75 11.07 9.72
N TYR A 76 4.94 11.52 10.07
CA TYR A 76 5.92 10.77 10.87
C TYR A 76 6.59 11.72 11.85
N GLY A 77 6.24 11.61 13.14
CA GLY A 77 6.66 12.58 14.16
C GLY A 77 6.22 14.01 13.80
N SER A 78 7.19 14.92 13.66
CA SER A 78 6.97 16.31 13.26
C SER A 78 6.94 16.52 11.74
N LEU A 79 7.25 15.50 10.94
CA LEU A 79 7.31 15.59 9.48
C LEU A 79 5.95 15.29 8.85
N THR A 80 5.67 15.97 7.74
CA THR A 80 4.48 15.73 6.90
C THR A 80 4.95 15.44 5.48
N PHE A 81 4.46 14.35 4.90
CA PHE A 81 4.78 13.91 3.55
C PHE A 81 3.53 13.95 2.67
N ARG A 82 3.68 14.42 1.43
CA ARG A 82 2.63 14.36 0.41
C ARG A 82 2.86 13.13 -0.45
N LEU A 83 1.88 12.24 -0.47
CA LEU A 83 1.87 11.01 -1.25
C LEU A 83 1.05 11.22 -2.51
N LYS A 84 1.51 10.60 -3.60
CA LYS A 84 0.83 10.59 -4.89
C LYS A 84 1.12 9.26 -5.59
N PRO A 85 0.10 8.54 -6.08
CA PRO A 85 0.32 7.38 -6.94
C PRO A 85 0.93 7.84 -8.27
N PHE A 86 2.03 7.21 -8.69
CA PHE A 86 2.65 7.46 -10.00
C PHE A 86 2.41 6.27 -10.94
N SER A 87 3.00 6.30 -12.14
CA SER A 87 2.94 5.20 -13.12
C SER A 87 3.51 3.86 -12.61
N PHE A 88 4.18 3.86 -11.46
CA PHE A 88 4.76 2.69 -10.82
C PHE A 88 4.12 2.46 -9.45
N LYS A 89 4.40 1.29 -8.84
CA LYS A 89 3.88 0.88 -7.52
C LYS A 89 4.27 1.79 -6.33
N HIS A 90 5.10 2.80 -6.55
CA HIS A 90 5.60 3.68 -5.50
C HIS A 90 4.56 4.76 -5.19
N THR A 91 4.45 5.13 -3.91
CA THR A 91 3.55 6.18 -3.39
C THR A 91 4.27 7.51 -3.13
N GLY A 92 5.59 7.55 -3.37
CA GLY A 92 6.45 8.72 -3.14
C GLY A 92 7.17 8.72 -1.78
N LEU A 93 6.98 7.68 -0.97
CA LEU A 93 7.68 7.43 0.30
C LEU A 93 8.03 5.95 0.47
#